data_AF-A0A974S7U3-F1
#
_entry.id   AF-A0A974S7U3-F1
#
_cell.length_a   1.000
_cell.length_b   1.000
_cell.length_c   1.000
_cell.angle_alpha   90.00
_cell.angle_beta   90.00
_cell.angle_gamma   90.00
#
_symmetry.space_group_name_H-M   'P 1'
#
loop_
_entity.id
_entity.type
_entity.pdbx_description
1 polymer ?
#
loop_
_entity_poly.entity_id
_entity_poly.type
_entity_poly.pdbx_seq_one_letter_code
_entity_poly.pdbx_strand_id
1 'polypeptide(L)'
;MKLKFKVQPYQTDAVEAVVDCFAGQPMTGGVAYRIDPGRKAQTSAFEEGFKNADLQLTELQVLANIKDIQRRQNLPMSDSLVASAGASSTSTWRWRQGPAKHIATSRPCSR
;
A
#
# COMPACT_ATOMS: atom_id res chain seq x y z
N MET A 1 26.98 -4.10 -4.57
CA MET A 1 26.28 -3.49 -5.73
C MET A 1 25.86 -2.08 -5.33
N LYS A 2 26.11 -1.05 -6.14
CA LYS A 2 25.65 0.33 -5.88
C LYS A 2 24.44 0.62 -6.77
N LEU A 3 23.26 0.73 -6.17
CA LEU A 3 22.05 1.16 -6.87
C LEU A 3 22.13 2.68 -7.08
N LYS A 4 21.98 3.12 -8.34
CA LYS A 4 21.88 4.54 -8.68
C LYS A 4 20.42 4.82 -9.02
N PHE A 5 19.75 5.58 -8.17
CA PHE A 5 18.38 6.01 -8.42
C PHE A 5 18.40 7.34 -9.17
N LYS A 6 17.66 7.41 -10.28
CA LYS A 6 17.39 8.65 -11.00
C LYS A 6 15.94 9.01 -10.74
N VAL A 7 15.71 10.15 -10.10
CA VAL A 7 14.37 10.70 -9.91
C VAL A 7 13.91 11.26 -11.25
N GLN A 8 12.77 10.79 -11.73
CA GLN A 8 12.12 11.30 -12.92
C GLN A 8 10.86 12.09 -12.52
N PRO A 9 10.55 13.22 -13.18
CA PRO A 9 9.42 14.07 -12.78
C PRO A 9 8.10 13.32 -12.69
N TYR A 10 7.77 12.49 -13.68
CA TYR A 10 6.54 11.69 -13.67
C TYR A 10 6.43 10.73 -12.48
N GLN A 11 7.55 10.31 -11.87
CA GLN A 11 7.53 9.49 -10.65
C GLN A 11 7.12 10.32 -9.44
N THR A 12 7.53 11.58 -9.41
CA THR A 12 7.14 12.53 -8.35
C THR A 12 5.67 12.86 -8.51
N ASP A 13 5.24 13.23 -9.72
CA ASP A 13 3.84 13.58 -10.01
C ASP A 13 2.88 12.42 -9.69
N ALA A 14 3.29 11.17 -9.99
CA ALA A 14 2.50 9.99 -9.67
C ALA A 14 2.39 9.76 -8.15
N VAL A 15 3.46 10.00 -7.39
CA VAL A 15 3.46 9.85 -5.93
C VAL A 15 2.63 10.96 -5.28
N GLU A 16 2.78 12.21 -5.74
CA GLU A 16 2.00 13.36 -5.27
C GLU A 16 0.50 13.13 -5.48
N ALA A 17 0.09 12.65 -6.66
CA ALA A 17 -1.30 12.31 -6.92
C ALA A 17 -1.87 11.26 -5.95
N VAL A 18 -1.06 10.27 -5.55
CA VAL A 18 -1.49 9.27 -4.55
C VAL A 18 -1.59 9.87 -3.16
N VAL A 19 -0.63 10.71 -2.77
CA VAL A 19 -0.63 11.38 -1.45
C VAL A 19 -1.84 12.30 -1.31
N ASP A 20 -2.17 13.07 -2.36
CA ASP A 20 -3.29 13.99 -2.37
C ASP A 20 -4.64 13.28 -2.20
N CYS A 21 -4.79 12.02 -2.64
CA CYS A 21 -6.02 11.25 -2.42
C CYS A 21 -6.34 11.09 -0.92
N PHE A 22 -5.32 11.10 -0.06
CA PHE A 22 -5.43 10.94 1.39
C PHE A 22 -5.20 12.27 2.14
N ALA A 23 -5.35 13.41 1.45
CA ALA A 23 -5.30 14.72 2.08
C ALA A 23 -6.35 14.82 3.21
N GLY A 24 -5.93 15.36 4.35
CA GLY A 24 -6.75 15.48 5.57
C GLY A 24 -6.61 14.32 6.56
N GLN A 25 -5.81 13.30 6.26
CA GLN A 25 -5.48 12.27 7.24
C GLN A 25 -4.61 12.86 8.37
N PRO A 26 -5.03 12.77 9.65
CA PRO A 26 -4.26 13.30 10.76
C PRO A 26 -2.93 12.55 10.89
N MET A 27 -1.86 13.29 11.18
CA MET A 27 -0.58 12.69 11.54
C MET A 27 -0.70 12.10 12.95
N THR A 28 -1.17 10.86 13.05
CA THR A 28 -1.16 10.10 14.30
C THR A 28 0.29 9.70 14.60
N GLY A 29 1.03 10.60 15.25
CA GLY A 29 2.34 10.33 15.78
C GLY A 29 2.23 9.39 16.97
N GLY A 30 2.77 8.18 16.85
CA GLY A 30 2.93 7.30 17.99
C GLY A 30 2.95 5.84 17.60
N VAL A 31 4.15 5.33 17.29
CA VAL A 31 4.44 3.93 17.57
C VAL A 31 4.20 3.77 19.07
N ALA A 32 3.05 3.21 19.46
CA ALA A 32 2.88 2.67 20.79
C ALA A 32 3.87 1.50 20.90
N TYR A 33 5.09 1.78 21.35
CA TYR A 33 6.07 0.75 21.65
C TYR A 33 5.46 -0.16 22.72
N ARG A 34 5.00 -1.35 22.31
CA ARG A 34 4.59 -2.40 23.23
C ARG A 34 5.83 -2.86 24.00
N ILE A 35 5.86 -2.58 25.29
CA ILE A 35 6.80 -3.18 26.24
C ILE A 35 6.36 -4.64 26.46
N ASP A 36 7.26 -5.60 26.26
CA ASP A 36 7.00 -7.02 26.52
C ASP A 36 6.75 -7.26 28.03
N PRO A 37 5.54 -7.64 28.45
CA PRO A 37 5.26 -7.97 29.83
C PRO A 37 5.71 -9.41 30.06
N GLY A 38 7.03 -9.61 30.23
CA GLY A 38 7.61 -10.95 30.37
C GLY A 38 6.83 -11.84 31.36
N ARG A 39 6.65 -13.12 31.00
CA ARG A 39 6.12 -14.30 31.74
C ARG A 39 4.95 -14.18 32.75
N LYS A 40 4.37 -13.01 33.05
CA LYS A 40 3.26 -12.84 34.01
C LYS A 40 2.22 -11.82 33.53
N ALA A 41 1.57 -12.07 32.39
CA ALA A 41 0.26 -11.50 32.05
C ALA A 41 -0.34 -12.18 30.80
N GLN A 42 -0.56 -13.48 30.84
CA GLN A 42 -1.36 -14.17 29.81
C GLN A 42 -2.84 -14.12 30.17
N THR A 43 -3.50 -12.98 30.00
CA THR A 43 -4.99 -12.97 29.98
C THR A 43 -5.63 -11.81 29.22
N SER A 44 -4.88 -10.82 28.73
CA SER A 44 -5.42 -9.74 27.87
C SER A 44 -4.52 -9.40 26.68
N ALA A 45 -3.73 -10.36 26.21
CA ALA A 45 -2.84 -10.20 25.06
C ALA A 45 -3.50 -10.64 23.73
N PHE A 46 -4.81 -10.88 23.73
CA PHE A 46 -5.55 -11.22 22.53
C PHE A 46 -6.01 -9.93 21.87
N GLU A 47 -5.61 -9.75 20.60
CA GLU A 47 -6.14 -8.81 19.60
C GLU A 47 -5.32 -7.57 19.22
N GLU A 48 -4.16 -7.30 19.84
CA GLU A 48 -3.22 -6.32 19.28
C GLU A 48 -2.25 -7.00 18.30
N GLY A 49 -2.81 -7.41 17.16
CA GLY A 49 -2.05 -7.89 16.02
C GLY A 49 -1.24 -6.79 15.35
N PHE A 50 -0.17 -7.17 14.66
CA PHE A 50 0.64 -6.29 13.80
C PHE A 50 -0.18 -5.83 12.58
N LYS A 51 -1.07 -4.86 12.75
CA LYS A 51 -1.76 -4.17 11.64
C LYS A 51 -1.33 -2.71 11.55
N ASN A 52 -1.41 -2.15 10.36
CA ASN A 52 -1.31 -0.70 10.17
C ASN A 52 -2.51 -0.01 10.84
N ALA A 53 -2.33 1.25 11.22
CA ALA A 53 -3.45 2.06 11.72
C ALA A 53 -4.56 2.16 10.67
N ASP A 54 -5.81 2.13 11.15
CA ASP A 54 -6.97 2.29 10.27
C ASP A 54 -7.02 3.73 9.71
N LEU A 55 -7.47 3.86 8.46
CA LEU A 55 -7.65 5.17 7.84
C LEU A 55 -8.73 5.96 8.60
N GLN A 56 -8.39 7.18 9.01
CA GLN A 56 -9.32 8.08 9.70
C GLN A 56 -10.20 8.89 8.74
N LEU A 57 -9.95 8.76 7.43
CA LEU A 57 -10.74 9.40 6.39
C LEU A 57 -11.99 8.58 6.08
N THR A 58 -13.13 9.26 5.93
CA THR A 58 -14.35 8.62 5.45
C THR A 58 -14.24 8.29 3.97
N GLU A 59 -14.95 7.26 3.51
CA GLU A 59 -15.00 6.90 2.09
C GLU A 59 -15.46 8.06 1.20
N LEU A 60 -16.39 8.89 1.69
CA LEU A 60 -16.86 10.08 1.01
C LEU A 60 -15.75 11.13 0.82
N GLN A 61 -14.91 11.33 1.82
CA GLN A 61 -13.76 12.24 1.72
C GLN A 61 -12.72 11.71 0.73
N VAL A 62 -12.43 10.41 0.77
CA VAL A 62 -11.50 9.78 -0.17
C VAL A 62 -12.01 9.92 -1.61
N LEU A 63 -13.30 9.67 -1.85
CA LEU A 63 -13.91 9.84 -3.17
C LEU A 63 -13.87 11.30 -3.64
N ALA A 64 -14.10 12.26 -2.75
CA ALA A 64 -14.02 13.69 -3.08
C ALA A 64 -12.58 14.09 -3.48
N ASN A 65 -11.58 13.65 -2.72
CA ASN A 65 -10.17 13.89 -3.02
C ASN A 65 -9.77 13.29 -4.37
N ILE A 66 -10.17 12.04 -4.64
CA ILE A 66 -9.92 11.36 -5.93
C ILE A 66 -10.54 12.15 -7.09
N LYS A 67 -11.79 12.59 -6.94
CA LYS A 67 -12.49 13.40 -7.95
C LYS A 67 -11.75 14.70 -8.24
N ASP A 68 -11.26 15.38 -7.20
CA ASP A 68 -10.51 16.62 -7.37
C ASP A 68 -9.20 16.42 -8.15
N ILE A 69 -8.48 15.32 -7.91
CA ILE A 69 -7.25 14.97 -8.62
C ILE A 69 -7.56 14.57 -10.06
N GLN A 70 -8.60 13.76 -10.29
CA GLN A 70 -9.07 13.41 -11.62
C GLN A 70 -9.39 14.66 -12.45
N ARG A 71 -10.09 15.64 -11.87
CA ARG A 71 -10.40 16.92 -12.54
C ARG A 71 -9.14 17.69 -12.90
N ARG A 72 -8.17 17.79 -11.99
CA ARG A 72 -6.89 18.50 -12.23
C ARG A 72 -6.04 17.84 -13.30
N GLN A 73 -6.06 16.51 -13.37
CA GLN A 73 -5.31 15.72 -14.35
C GLN A 73 -6.11 15.44 -15.64
N ASN A 74 -7.29 16.05 -15.78
CA ASN A 74 -8.17 15.88 -16.94
C ASN A 74 -8.52 14.40 -17.23
N LEU A 75 -8.79 13.64 -16.15
CA LEU A 75 -9.20 12.24 -16.19
C LEU A 75 -10.73 12.11 -16.00
N PRO A 76 -11.35 11.03 -16.52
CA PRO A 76 -12.76 10.73 -16.25
C PRO A 76 -13.04 10.61 -14.75
N MET A 77 -14.14 11.21 -14.29
CA MET A 77 -14.52 11.16 -12.88
C MET A 77 -15.09 9.80 -12.51
N SER A 78 -14.72 9.27 -11.35
CA SER A 78 -15.29 8.03 -10.82
C SER A 78 -16.62 8.24 -10.11
N ASP A 79 -17.60 7.37 -10.33
CA ASP A 79 -18.91 7.47 -9.68
C ASP A 79 -18.87 7.04 -8.21
N SER A 80 -18.17 5.94 -7.90
CA SER A 80 -18.07 5.35 -6.57
C SER A 80 -16.73 4.66 -6.33
N LEU A 81 -16.40 4.40 -5.05
CA LEU A 81 -15.28 3.53 -4.68
C LEU A 81 -15.71 2.06 -4.81
N VAL A 82 -14.81 1.23 -5.35
CA VAL A 82 -15.05 -0.21 -5.49
C VAL A 82 -14.13 -0.96 -4.53
N ALA A 83 -14.72 -1.76 -3.64
CA ALA A 83 -13.95 -2.68 -2.83
C ALA A 83 -13.41 -3.81 -3.72
N SER A 84 -12.08 -3.87 -3.87
CA SER A 84 -11.44 -5.00 -4.54
C SER A 84 -11.17 -6.11 -3.52
N ALA A 85 -10.98 -7.36 -4.00
CA ALA A 85 -10.73 -8.51 -3.14
C ALA A 85 -9.53 -8.34 -2.19
N GLY A 86 -8.60 -7.42 -2.47
CA GLY A 86 -7.50 -7.06 -1.58
C GLY A 86 -7.83 -6.03 -0.49
N ALA A 87 -8.95 -5.32 -0.60
CA ALA A 87 -9.41 -4.34 0.40
C ALA A 87 -10.23 -4.99 1.54
N SER A 88 -10.86 -6.14 1.30
CA SER A 88 -11.66 -6.88 2.29
C SER A 88 -10.96 -8.12 2.86
N SER A 89 -9.79 -8.51 2.33
CA SER A 89 -9.10 -9.71 2.79
C SER A 89 -8.29 -9.42 4.05
N THR A 90 -8.97 -9.47 5.19
CA THR A 90 -8.35 -10.07 6.38
C THR A 90 -7.92 -11.48 5.98
N SER A 91 -6.65 -11.80 6.20
CA SER A 91 -6.02 -13.14 6.11
C SER A 91 -5.29 -13.52 4.82
N THR A 92 -3.96 -13.58 4.99
CA THR A 92 -2.98 -14.45 4.34
C THR A 92 -2.42 -13.97 3.00
N TRP A 93 -1.39 -13.13 3.09
CA TRP A 93 -0.31 -13.10 2.09
C TRP A 93 0.39 -14.47 2.05
N ARG A 94 -0.20 -15.44 1.37
CA ARG A 94 0.48 -16.68 1.02
C ARG A 94 1.32 -16.36 -0.22
N TRP A 95 2.62 -16.15 -0.02
CA TRP A 95 3.58 -16.24 -1.11
C TRP A 95 3.41 -17.61 -1.77
N ARG A 96 2.75 -17.65 -2.92
CA ARG A 96 2.76 -18.84 -3.77
C ARG A 96 4.17 -18.90 -4.35
N GLN A 97 5.03 -19.72 -3.77
CA GLN A 97 6.25 -20.13 -4.46
C GLN A 97 5.82 -20.88 -5.73
N GLY A 98 5.77 -20.15 -6.85
CA GLY A 98 5.66 -20.78 -8.16
C GLY A 98 6.96 -21.54 -8.42
N PRO A 99 6.90 -22.76 -8.99
CA PRO A 99 8.12 -23.49 -9.32
C PRO A 99 8.99 -22.65 -10.26
N ALA A 100 10.29 -22.67 -10.01
CA ALA A 100 11.29 -22.04 -10.86
C ALA A 100 11.16 -22.59 -12.28
N LYS A 101 10.54 -21.81 -13.16
CA LYS A 101 10.55 -22.08 -14.60
C LYS A 101 11.98 -21.88 -15.09
N HIS A 102 12.66 -22.98 -15.37
CA HIS A 102 13.92 -22.98 -16.11
C HIS A 102 13.67 -22.29 -17.46
N ILE A 103 14.21 -21.08 -17.62
CA ILE A 103 14.34 -20.47 -18.94
C ILE A 103 15.41 -21.28 -19.66
N ALA A 104 14.98 -22.12 -20.59
CA ALA A 104 15.86 -22.74 -21.56
C ALA A 104 16.48 -21.63 -22.42
N THR A 105 17.76 -21.34 -22.20
CA THR A 105 18.53 -20.49 -23.09
C THR A 105 18.84 -21.29 -24.35
N SER A 106 18.01 -21.13 -25.39
CA SER A 106 18.36 -21.55 -26.75
C SER A 106 18.40 -20.32 -27.65
N ARG A 107 19.63 -19.88 -27.99
CA ARG A 107 20.13 -19.87 -29.37
C ARG A 107 21.53 -19.23 -29.42
N PRO A 108 22.50 -19.88 -30.09
CA PRO A 108 23.82 -19.33 -30.30
C PRO A 108 23.78 -18.23 -31.37
N CYS A 109 24.53 -17.16 -31.14
CA CYS A 109 24.84 -16.13 -32.13
C CYS A 109 25.85 -16.74 -33.13
N SER A 110 25.43 -16.98 -34.37
CA SER A 110 26.36 -17.26 -35.48
C SER A 110 26.84 -15.94 -36.08
N ARG A 111 28.16 -15.88 -36.26
CA ARG A 111 28.93 -14.79 -36.88
C ARG A 111 28.75 -14.75 -38.38
#